data_AF-A0A945W3A5-F1
#
_entry.id   AF-A0A945W3A5-F1
#
_cell.length_a   1.000
_cell.length_b   1.000
_cell.length_c   1.000
_cell.angle_alpha   90.00
_cell.angle_beta   90.00
_cell.angle_gamma   90.00
#
_symmetry.space_group_name_H-M   'P 1'
#
loop_
_entity.id
_entity.type
_entity.pdbx_description
1 polymer ?
#
loop_
_entity_poly.entity_id
_entity_poly.type
_entity_poly.pdbx_seq_one_letter_code
_entity_poly.pdbx_strand_id
1 'polypeptide(L)'
;MLEAAQELSSHHLIKPIATQGHISDVLNKRIIYDAQTTVGGSGGPLFNNKGEVIAINYGIFRGFSGANFGVPVKYAIELIEDEKR
;
A
#
# COMPACT_ATOMS: atom_id res chain seq x y z
N MET A 1 -0.72 -23.72 -5.72
CA MET A 1 -0.58 -22.23 -5.66
C MET A 1 0.80 -21.82 -5.14
N LEU A 2 1.24 -22.32 -3.98
CA LEU A 2 2.60 -22.07 -3.47
C LEU A 2 3.70 -22.50 -4.44
N GLU A 3 3.60 -23.70 -5.02
CA GLU A 3 4.56 -24.18 -6.03
C GLU A 3 4.67 -23.27 -7.25
N ALA A 4 3.54 -22.83 -7.82
CA ALA A 4 3.54 -21.92 -8.98
C ALA A 4 4.15 -20.55 -8.66
N ALA A 5 3.87 -19.99 -7.48
CA ALA A 5 4.48 -18.72 -7.05
C ALA A 5 6.00 -18.87 -6.84
N GLN A 6 6.43 -20.01 -6.30
CA GLN A 6 7.83 -20.31 -6.05
C GLN A 6 8.61 -20.54 -7.35
N GLU A 7 8.00 -21.19 -8.35
CA GLU A 7 8.55 -21.35 -9.68
C GLU A 7 8.65 -20.01 -10.43
N LEU A 8 7.60 -19.18 -10.39
CA LEU A 8 7.69 -17.81 -10.93
C LEU A 8 8.79 -16.99 -10.26
N SER A 9 8.99 -17.17 -8.96
CA SER A 9 10.04 -16.49 -8.20
C SER A 9 11.44 -16.97 -8.61
N SER A 10 11.68 -18.27 -8.71
CA SER A 10 13.00 -18.82 -9.07
C SER A 10 13.43 -18.40 -10.47
N HIS A 11 12.45 -18.25 -11.37
CA HIS A 11 12.66 -17.80 -12.75
C HIS A 11 12.62 -16.26 -12.92
N HIS A 12 12.53 -15.48 -11.83
CA HIS A 12 12.47 -14.01 -11.87
C HIS A 12 11.30 -13.45 -12.72
N LEU A 13 10.17 -14.14 -12.72
CA LEU A 13 8.98 -13.79 -13.51
C LEU A 13 7.92 -13.00 -12.71
N ILE A 14 8.14 -12.80 -11.41
CA ILE A 14 7.26 -11.96 -10.58
C ILE A 14 7.51 -10.49 -10.94
N LYS A 15 6.48 -9.81 -11.45
CA LYS A 15 6.51 -8.38 -11.77
C LYS A 15 5.51 -7.64 -10.89
N PRO A 16 5.94 -6.61 -10.14
CA PRO A 16 5.00 -5.77 -9.40
C PRO A 16 4.11 -5.00 -10.37
N ILE A 17 2.85 -4.81 -9.98
CA ILE A 17 1.89 -3.98 -10.71
C ILE A 17 1.60 -2.76 -9.85
N ALA A 18 1.69 -1.57 -10.44
CA ALA A 18 1.23 -0.33 -9.85
C ALA A 18 -0.12 0.05 -10.46
N THR A 19 -1.05 0.48 -9.62
CA THR A 19 -2.34 1.03 -10.02
C THR A 19 -2.37 2.52 -9.66
N GLN A 20 -3.17 3.28 -10.40
CA GLN A 20 -3.34 4.71 -10.15
C GLN A 20 -4.75 4.97 -9.62
N GLY A 21 -4.85 5.99 -8.77
CA GLY A 21 -6.11 6.47 -8.22
C GLY A 21 -5.95 7.87 -7.62
N HIS A 22 -7.03 8.35 -7.00
CA HIS A 22 -7.13 9.61 -6.30
C HIS A 22 -7.13 9.39 -4.79
N ILE A 23 -6.66 10.40 -4.07
CA ILE A 23 -6.80 10.49 -2.62
C ILE A 23 -8.17 11.12 -2.34
N SER A 24 -8.99 10.42 -1.58
CA SER A 24 -10.31 10.88 -1.16
C SER A 24 -10.24 11.71 0.12
N ASP A 25 -9.34 11.36 1.04
CA ASP A 25 -9.15 12.06 2.32
C ASP A 25 -7.76 11.81 2.93
N VAL A 26 -7.28 12.77 3.73
CA VAL A 26 -6.00 12.72 4.46
C VAL A 26 -6.22 13.09 5.92
N LEU A 27 -6.16 12.09 6.79
CA LEU A 27 -6.25 12.21 8.24
C LEU A 27 -4.87 11.97 8.87
N ASN A 28 -4.66 12.46 10.10
CA ASN A 28 -3.39 12.34 10.82
C ASN A 28 -2.82 10.91 10.84
N LYS A 29 -3.67 9.89 10.96
CA LYS A 29 -3.28 8.47 11.07
C LYS A 29 -3.78 7.61 9.91
N ARG A 30 -4.36 8.20 8.86
CA ARG A 30 -4.99 7.46 7.75
C ARG A 30 -5.07 8.29 6.48
N ILE A 31 -4.68 7.71 5.35
CA ILE A 31 -5.05 8.20 4.00
C ILE A 31 -6.10 7.28 3.41
N ILE A 32 -7.09 7.85 2.72
CA ILE A 32 -8.13 7.13 1.99
C ILE A 32 -7.93 7.37 0.50
N TYR A 33 -7.92 6.31 -0.31
CA TYR A 33 -7.66 6.40 -1.75
C TYR A 33 -8.37 5.29 -2.55
N ASP A 34 -8.56 5.49 -3.85
CA ASP A 34 -9.32 4.58 -4.72
C ASP A 34 -8.45 3.75 -5.69
N ALA A 35 -7.12 3.89 -5.67
CA ALA A 35 -6.22 3.10 -6.50
C ALA A 35 -6.43 1.60 -6.27
N GLN A 36 -6.77 0.87 -7.34
CA GLN A 36 -7.20 -0.52 -7.23
C GLN A 36 -6.15 -1.41 -6.56
N THR A 37 -6.56 -2.24 -5.60
CA THR A 37 -5.68 -3.19 -4.93
C THR A 37 -6.42 -4.50 -4.67
N THR A 38 -5.71 -5.51 -4.18
CA THR A 38 -6.25 -6.85 -3.95
C THR A 38 -5.77 -7.42 -2.62
N VAL A 39 -6.29 -8.58 -2.24
CA VAL A 39 -5.77 -9.36 -1.11
C VAL A 39 -4.28 -9.62 -1.34
N GLY A 40 -3.46 -9.33 -0.34
CA GLY A 40 -1.99 -9.38 -0.45
C GLY A 40 -1.34 -8.03 -0.78
N GLY A 41 -2.12 -6.98 -1.08
CA GLY A 41 -1.58 -5.63 -1.27
C GLY A 41 -1.18 -4.90 0.02
N SER A 42 -1.51 -5.45 1.20
CA SER A 42 -1.11 -4.89 2.50
C SER A 42 0.42 -4.81 2.61
N GLY A 43 0.93 -3.71 3.17
CA GLY A 43 2.36 -3.38 3.22
C GLY A 43 2.89 -2.71 1.94
N GLY A 44 2.11 -2.71 0.86
CA GLY A 44 2.49 -2.05 -0.40
C GLY A 44 2.58 -0.52 -0.27
N PRO A 45 3.56 0.12 -0.93
CA PRO A 45 3.70 1.57 -0.91
C PRO A 45 2.64 2.25 -1.78
N LEU A 46 2.12 3.38 -1.29
CA LEU A 46 1.39 4.35 -2.10
C LEU A 46 2.36 5.45 -2.54
N PHE A 47 2.46 5.70 -3.84
CA PHE A 47 3.33 6.72 -4.40
C PHE A 47 2.56 7.96 -4.82
N ASN A 48 3.19 9.13 -4.71
CA ASN A 48 2.75 10.31 -5.44
C ASN A 48 3.31 10.33 -6.88
N ASN A 49 2.96 11.36 -7.66
CA ASN A 49 3.42 11.54 -9.04
C ASN A 49 4.93 11.81 -9.20
N LYS A 50 5.67 12.00 -8.09
CA LYS A 50 7.13 12.13 -8.07
C LYS A 50 7.84 10.82 -7.72
N GLY A 51 7.10 9.75 -7.44
CA GLY A 51 7.67 8.47 -6.99
C GLY A 51 8.01 8.44 -5.51
N GLU A 52 7.55 9.40 -4.72
CA GLU A 52 7.77 9.44 -3.27
C GLU A 52 6.70 8.59 -2.57
N VAL A 53 7.09 7.81 -1.56
CA VAL A 53 6.16 7.04 -0.72
C VAL A 53 5.39 8.02 0.17
N ILE A 54 4.07 8.04 0.07
CA ILE A 54 3.19 8.92 0.86
C ILE A 54 2.35 8.15 1.89
N ALA A 55 2.14 6.85 1.68
CA ALA A 55 1.44 5.98 2.62
C ALA A 55 1.83 4.51 2.46
N ILE A 56 1.49 3.69 3.45
CA ILE A 56 1.63 2.22 3.41
C ILE A 56 0.23 1.62 3.47
N ASN A 57 -0.17 0.88 2.44
CA ASN A 57 -1.49 0.24 2.40
C ASN A 57 -1.66 -0.77 3.54
N TYR A 58 -2.77 -0.72 4.27
CA TYR A 58 -3.05 -1.68 5.35
C TYR A 58 -4.43 -2.36 5.22
N GLY A 59 -5.34 -1.82 4.42
CA GLY A 59 -6.70 -2.36 4.36
C GLY A 59 -7.50 -1.91 3.15
N ILE A 60 -8.43 -2.78 2.76
CA ILE A 60 -9.43 -2.53 1.72
C ILE A 60 -10.81 -2.51 2.34
N PHE A 61 -11.69 -1.59 1.93
CA PHE A 61 -13.09 -1.66 2.33
C PHE A 61 -13.84 -2.66 1.43
N ARG A 62 -14.29 -3.77 2.01
CA ARG A 62 -15.03 -4.79 1.26
C ARG A 62 -16.43 -4.24 0.89
N GLY A 63 -16.79 -4.31 -0.39
CA GLY A 63 -18.08 -3.83 -0.90
C GLY A 63 -18.09 -2.39 -1.41
N PHE A 64 -16.99 -1.64 -1.28
CA PHE A 64 -16.81 -0.34 -1.91
C PHE A 64 -15.41 -0.26 -2.53
N SER A 65 -15.33 -0.40 -3.85
CA SER A 65 -14.05 -0.41 -4.58
C SER A 65 -13.31 0.93 -4.58
N GLY A 66 -13.93 2.00 -4.04
CA GLY A 66 -13.36 3.35 -4.00
C GLY A 66 -12.70 3.74 -2.67
N ALA A 67 -12.53 2.83 -1.72
CA ALA A 67 -11.87 3.14 -0.44
C ALA A 67 -10.90 2.04 0.00
N ASN A 68 -9.63 2.35 -0.14
CA ASN A 68 -8.51 1.68 0.51
C ASN A 68 -7.96 2.59 1.61
N PHE A 69 -7.26 1.99 2.56
CA PHE A 69 -6.72 2.68 3.71
C PHE A 69 -5.21 2.49 3.80
N GLY A 70 -4.50 3.61 3.90
CA GLY A 70 -3.06 3.66 4.09
C GLY A 70 -2.67 4.35 5.39
N VAL A 71 -1.56 3.90 6.01
CA VAL A 71 -0.90 4.62 7.09
C VAL A 71 -0.07 5.74 6.46
N PRO A 72 -0.28 7.03 6.78
CA PRO A 72 0.53 8.12 6.24
C PRO A 72 2.00 7.92 6.59
N VAL A 73 2.91 8.13 5.61
CA VAL A 73 4.34 7.88 5.83
C VAL A 73 4.91 8.74 6.96
N LYS A 74 4.42 9.98 7.11
CA LYS A 74 4.82 10.88 8.20
C LYS A 74 4.51 10.28 9.58
N TYR A 75 3.30 9.74 9.74
CA TYR A 75 2.89 9.10 10.99
C TYR A 75 3.68 7.81 11.26
N ALA A 76 3.99 7.03 10.21
CA ALA A 76 4.85 5.86 10.34
C ALA A 76 6.27 6.21 10.80
N ILE A 77 6.85 7.31 10.30
CA ILE A 77 8.16 7.80 10.75
C ILE A 77 8.12 8.21 12.22
N GLU A 78 7.11 8.98 12.64
CA GLU A 78 6.91 9.39 14.04
C GLU A 78 6.85 8.17 14.97
N LEU A 79 6.09 7.12 14.59
CA LEU A 79 6.00 5.88 15.36
C LEU A 79 7.36 5.15 15.49
N ILE A 80 8.14 5.08 14.41
CA ILE A 80 9.46 4.44 14.41
C ILE A 80 10.45 5.22 15.28
N GLU A 81 10.35 6.55 15.29
CA GLU A 81 11.18 7.41 16.15
C GLU A 81 10.82 7.27 17.63
N ASP A 82 9.53 7.16 17.95
CA ASP A 82 9.05 6.91 19.31
C ASP A 82 9.46 5.53 19.83
N GLU A 83 9.45 4.49 19.00
CA GLU A 83 9.89 3.12 19.38
C GLU A 83 11.38 3.06 19.73
N LYS A 84 12.19 3.96 19.17
CA LYS A 84 13.65 4.01 19.41
C LYS A 84 14.05 4.72 20.70
N ARG A 85 13.10 5.35 21.39
CA ARG A 85 13.33 6.06 22.66
C ARG A 85 13.16 5.13 23.86
#